data_AF-A0AAW7I2K2-F1
#
_entry.id   AF-A0AAW7I2K2-F1
#
_cell.length_a   1.000
_cell.length_b   1.000
_cell.length_c   1.000
_cell.angle_alpha   90.00
_cell.angle_beta   90.00
_cell.angle_gamma   90.00
#
_symmetry.space_group_name_H-M   'P 1'
#
loop_
_entity.id
_entity.type
_entity.pdbx_description
1 polymer ?
#
loop_
_entity_poly.entity_id
_entity_poly.type
_entity_poly.pdbx_seq_one_letter_code
_entity_poly.pdbx_strand_id
1 'polypeptide(L)'
;MTKQLDVEMERDIEALHLTAPRITPEQIDGLMAGVTYHTQVIPGTTTTVATAIAANGFTLAIGMTACADPANFNAEFDAKYAIRDAESKARGELWKLEGWRLKQQLHDAKNAVVLTDADALADLNGTPRPDNPSVAS
;
A
#
# COMPACT_ATOMS: atom_id res chain seq x y z
N MET A 1 -3.10 12.06 -2.20
CA MET A 1 -3.27 12.19 -0.73
C MET A 1 -2.07 12.96 -0.22
N THR A 2 -2.22 14.04 0.55
CA THR A 2 -1.07 14.80 1.09
C THR A 2 -0.81 14.39 2.53
N LYS A 3 0.44 14.51 2.97
CA LYS A 3 0.81 14.24 4.37
C LYS A 3 -0.03 15.03 5.37
N GLN A 4 -0.32 16.30 5.05
CA GLN A 4 -1.17 17.16 5.88
C GLN A 4 -2.60 16.61 6.01
N LEU A 5 -3.20 16.17 4.88
CA LEU A 5 -4.54 15.63 4.88
C LEU A 5 -4.65 14.33 5.70
N ASP A 6 -3.61 13.50 5.67
CA ASP A 6 -3.56 12.26 6.45
C ASP A 6 -3.62 12.53 7.96
N VAL A 7 -2.83 13.49 8.43
CA VAL A 7 -2.79 13.90 9.85
C VAL A 7 -4.14 14.52 10.26
N GLU A 8 -4.74 15.33 9.39
CA GLU A 8 -6.06 15.92 9.65
C GLU A 8 -7.14 14.85 9.78
N MET A 9 -7.15 13.88 8.86
CA MET A 9 -8.10 12.76 8.89
C MET A 9 -7.93 11.88 10.13
N GLU A 10 -6.69 11.56 10.54
CA GLU A 10 -6.46 10.77 11.75
C GLU A 10 -6.90 11.50 13.02
N ARG A 11 -6.64 12.81 13.11
CA ARG A 11 -7.13 13.64 14.22
C ARG A 11 -8.65 13.62 14.31
N ASP A 12 -9.35 13.69 13.17
CA ASP A 12 -10.82 13.66 13.14
C ASP A 12 -11.35 12.26 13.57
N ILE A 13 -10.68 11.19 13.14
CA ILE A 13 -10.96 9.81 13.56
C ILE A 13 -10.81 9.65 15.08
N GLU A 14 -9.74 10.20 15.66
CA GLU A 14 -9.49 10.19 17.11
C GLU A 14 -10.55 10.99 17.87
N ALA A 15 -10.89 12.20 17.42
CA ALA A 15 -11.92 13.04 18.03
C ALA A 15 -13.30 12.35 18.04
N LEU A 16 -13.59 11.56 16.99
CA LEU A 16 -14.79 10.75 16.88
C LEU A 16 -14.73 9.41 17.64
N HIS A 17 -13.61 9.10 18.30
CA HIS A 17 -13.39 7.86 19.04
C HIS A 17 -13.60 6.60 18.18
N LEU A 18 -13.24 6.66 16.90
CA LEU A 18 -13.35 5.52 16.00
C LEU A 18 -12.19 4.55 16.26
N THR A 19 -12.46 3.45 16.98
CA THR A 19 -11.43 2.51 17.46
C THR A 19 -11.23 1.27 16.57
N ALA A 20 -11.91 1.20 15.42
CA ALA A 20 -11.75 0.08 14.50
C ALA A 20 -10.31 0.00 13.95
N PRO A 21 -9.81 -1.21 13.62
CA PRO A 21 -8.50 -1.38 13.00
C PRO A 21 -8.36 -0.55 11.73
N ARG A 22 -7.23 0.16 11.59
CA ARG A 22 -6.94 1.04 10.46
C ARG A 22 -5.43 1.14 10.24
N ILE A 23 -5.06 1.70 9.09
CA ILE A 23 -3.69 2.12 8.79
C ILE A 23 -3.52 3.57 9.27
N THR A 24 -2.39 3.90 9.88
CA THR A 24 -2.12 5.25 10.41
C THR A 24 -1.19 6.06 9.51
N PRO A 25 -1.20 7.40 9.59
CA PRO A 25 -0.25 8.25 8.87
C PRO A 25 1.22 7.89 9.14
N GLU A 26 1.56 7.51 10.37
CA GLU A 26 2.92 7.14 10.79
C GLU A 26 3.39 5.86 10.09
N GLN A 27 2.49 4.90 9.87
CA GLN A 27 2.82 3.68 9.13
C GLN A 27 3.14 4.00 7.67
N ILE A 28 2.33 4.86 7.04
CA ILE A 28 2.57 5.31 5.66
C ILE A 28 3.87 6.13 5.57
N ASP A 29 4.14 6.99 6.55
CA ASP A 29 5.39 7.74 6.64
C ASP A 29 6.61 6.81 6.75
N GLY A 30 6.52 5.76 7.56
CA GLY A 30 7.57 4.76 7.70
C GLY A 30 7.86 4.02 6.38
N LEU A 31 6.83 3.68 5.62
CA LEU A 31 6.98 3.07 4.29
C LEU A 31 7.56 4.05 3.27
N MET A 32 7.06 5.29 3.24
CA MET A 32 7.56 6.35 2.36
C MET A 32 9.03 6.69 2.62
N ALA A 33 9.51 6.59 3.85
CA ALA A 33 10.92 6.83 4.20
C ALA A 33 11.89 5.86 3.51
N GLY A 34 11.41 4.68 3.11
CA GLY A 34 12.19 3.69 2.35
C GLY A 34 12.05 3.82 0.83
N VAL A 35 11.30 4.78 0.31
CA VAL A 35 11.06 4.94 -1.13
C VAL A 35 12.24 5.64 -1.79
N THR A 36 12.73 5.06 -2.88
CA THR A 36 13.75 5.66 -3.75
C THR A 36 13.13 6.15 -5.05
N TYR A 37 13.79 7.09 -5.71
CA TYR A 37 13.32 7.69 -6.96
C TYR A 37 14.39 7.61 -8.04
N HIS A 38 14.00 7.13 -9.22
CA HIS A 38 14.83 7.16 -10.42
C HIS A 38 14.21 8.08 -11.46
N THR A 39 15.00 8.99 -12.01
CA THR A 39 14.53 9.93 -13.02
C THR A 39 15.12 9.64 -14.40
N GLN A 40 14.32 9.87 -15.43
CA GLN A 40 14.75 9.77 -16.83
C GLN A 40 14.09 10.85 -17.67
N VAL A 41 14.87 11.46 -18.57
CA VAL A 41 14.33 12.33 -19.61
C VAL A 41 13.99 11.47 -20.82
N ILE A 42 12.79 11.65 -21.37
CA ILE A 42 12.36 10.91 -22.56
C ILE A 42 13.07 11.51 -23.79
N PRO A 43 13.80 10.71 -24.59
CA PRO A 43 14.53 11.22 -25.74
C PRO A 43 13.62 11.95 -26.73
N GLY A 44 14.04 13.14 -27.16
CA GLY A 44 13.31 13.96 -28.13
C GLY A 44 12.11 14.72 -27.55
N THR A 45 11.92 14.73 -26.23
CA THR A 45 10.85 15.51 -25.58
C THR A 45 11.40 16.35 -24.42
N THR A 46 10.53 17.14 -23.79
CA THR A 46 10.78 17.85 -22.53
C THR A 46 10.31 17.07 -21.31
N THR A 47 9.93 15.81 -21.50
CA THR A 47 9.30 15.00 -20.46
C THR A 47 10.35 14.39 -19.54
N THR A 48 10.27 14.71 -18.26
CA THR A 48 11.03 14.02 -17.22
C THR A 48 10.10 13.11 -16.45
N VAL A 49 10.43 11.83 -16.38
CA VAL A 49 9.69 10.81 -15.64
C VAL A 49 10.46 10.50 -14.36
N ALA A 50 9.74 10.29 -13.26
CA ALA A 50 10.29 9.77 -12.01
C ALA A 50 9.56 8.50 -11.59
N THR A 51 10.30 7.42 -11.36
CA THR A 51 9.78 6.14 -10.86
C THR A 51 10.03 6.04 -9.36
N ALA A 52 8.97 5.91 -8.57
CA ALA A 52 9.02 5.69 -7.12
C ALA A 52 9.05 4.18 -6.83
N ILE A 53 10.09 3.72 -6.13
CA ILE A 53 10.35 2.31 -5.86
C ILE A 53 10.38 2.10 -4.35
N ALA A 54 9.55 1.19 -3.84
CA ALA A 54 9.56 0.81 -2.43
C ALA A 54 10.86 0.08 -2.06
N ALA A 55 11.18 0.06 -0.76
CA ALA A 55 12.38 -0.61 -0.24
C ALA A 55 12.49 -2.11 -0.61
N ASN A 56 11.37 -2.77 -0.92
CA ASN A 56 11.32 -4.16 -1.38
C ASN A 56 11.48 -4.32 -2.90
N GLY A 57 11.76 -3.24 -3.65
CA GLY A 57 11.91 -3.24 -5.10
C GLY A 57 10.60 -3.12 -5.89
N PHE A 58 9.44 -2.99 -5.22
CA PHE A 58 8.16 -2.81 -5.90
C PHE A 58 8.00 -1.38 -6.42
N THR A 59 7.64 -1.22 -7.70
CA THR A 59 7.31 0.09 -8.26
C THR A 59 5.95 0.57 -7.76
N LEU A 60 5.95 1.60 -6.91
CA LEU A 60 4.73 2.17 -6.34
C LEU A 60 4.01 3.08 -7.33
N ALA A 61 4.75 3.96 -8.01
CA ALA A 61 4.16 4.95 -8.90
C ALA A 61 5.16 5.50 -9.92
N ILE A 62 4.60 6.11 -10.97
CA ILE A 62 5.34 6.90 -11.94
C ILE A 62 4.77 8.31 -11.96
N GLY A 63 5.62 9.28 -11.68
CA GLY A 63 5.35 10.71 -11.81
C GLY A 63 6.03 11.30 -13.03
N MET A 64 5.58 12.47 -13.48
CA MET A 64 6.21 13.15 -14.62
C MET A 64 6.04 14.67 -14.60
N THR A 65 6.93 15.36 -15.30
CA THR A 65 6.73 16.73 -15.79
C THR A 65 6.96 16.76 -17.29
N ALA A 66 6.35 17.73 -17.96
CA ALA A 66 6.61 18.01 -19.37
C ALA A 66 6.35 19.50 -19.62
N CYS A 67 7.41 20.30 -19.81
CA CYS A 67 7.25 21.71 -20.12
C CYS A 67 6.79 21.88 -21.58
N ALA A 68 5.89 22.83 -21.82
CA ALA A 68 5.30 23.02 -23.16
C ALA A 68 6.31 23.51 -24.20
N ASP A 69 7.32 24.26 -23.77
CA ASP A 69 8.37 24.82 -24.62
C ASP A 69 9.73 24.29 -24.16
N PRO A 70 10.54 23.69 -25.06
CA PRO A 70 11.92 23.27 -24.76
C PRO A 70 12.81 24.37 -24.19
N ALA A 71 12.54 25.65 -24.49
CA ALA A 71 13.29 26.77 -23.91
C ALA A 71 13.15 26.86 -22.38
N ASN A 72 12.09 26.30 -21.81
CA ASN A 72 11.86 26.24 -20.36
C ASN A 72 12.39 24.95 -19.72
N PHE A 73 12.94 24.02 -20.50
CA PHE A 73 13.41 22.74 -19.97
C PHE A 73 14.63 22.95 -19.08
N ASN A 74 14.58 22.37 -17.88
CA ASN A 74 15.69 22.34 -16.96
C ASN A 74 15.69 21.00 -16.23
N ALA A 75 16.68 20.15 -16.55
CA ALA A 75 16.73 18.78 -16.08
C ALA A 75 16.65 18.63 -14.55
N GLU A 76 17.29 19.53 -13.78
CA GLU A 76 17.26 19.48 -12.31
C GLU A 76 15.89 19.92 -11.77
N PHE A 77 15.35 21.01 -12.32
CA PHE A 77 14.04 21.52 -11.96
C PHE A 77 12.94 20.50 -12.29
N ASP A 78 12.94 19.96 -13.50
CA ASP A 78 11.99 18.98 -13.97
C ASP A 78 12.08 17.67 -13.17
N ALA A 79 13.30 17.19 -12.87
CA ALA A 79 13.49 16.03 -12.01
C ALA A 79 12.89 16.24 -10.62
N LYS A 80 13.11 17.40 -10.00
CA LYS A 80 12.55 17.74 -8.68
C LYS A 80 11.02 17.64 -8.67
N TYR A 81 10.34 18.16 -9.69
CA TYR A 81 8.88 18.15 -9.73
C TYR A 81 8.31 16.81 -10.20
N ALA A 82 9.01 16.08 -11.06
CA ALA A 82 8.64 14.71 -11.42
C ALA A 82 8.70 13.80 -10.17
N ILE A 83 9.73 13.97 -9.33
CA ILE A 83 9.85 13.27 -8.04
C ILE A 83 8.67 13.62 -7.13
N ARG A 84 8.31 14.91 -6.99
CA ARG A 84 7.16 15.32 -6.16
C ARG A 84 5.84 14.74 -6.62
N ASP A 85 5.62 14.67 -7.93
CA ASP A 85 4.44 14.02 -8.51
C ASP A 85 4.45 12.50 -8.21
N ALA A 86 5.60 11.84 -8.39
CA ALA A 86 5.77 10.43 -8.07
C ALA A 86 5.57 10.14 -6.57
N GLU A 87 6.09 10.99 -5.69
CA GLU A 87 5.96 10.91 -4.24
C GLU A 87 4.49 10.98 -3.80
N SER A 88 3.74 11.96 -4.30
CA SER A 88 2.30 12.12 -4.03
C SER A 88 1.48 10.90 -4.46
N LYS A 89 1.79 10.36 -5.65
CA LYS A 89 1.15 9.16 -6.18
C LYS A 89 1.53 7.91 -5.39
N ALA A 90 2.82 7.73 -5.07
CA ALA A 90 3.32 6.60 -4.29
C ALA A 90 2.68 6.55 -2.90
N ARG A 91 2.54 7.70 -2.23
CA ARG A 91 1.82 7.80 -0.95
C ARG A 91 0.37 7.33 -1.06
N GLY A 92 -0.33 7.77 -2.11
CA GLY A 92 -1.70 7.32 -2.39
C GLY A 92 -1.78 5.81 -2.67
N GLU A 93 -0.83 5.26 -3.41
CA GLU A 93 -0.78 3.83 -3.70
C GLU A 93 -0.50 3.00 -2.44
N LEU A 94 0.40 3.47 -1.56
CA LEU A 94 0.63 2.82 -0.26
C LEU A 94 -0.64 2.78 0.60
N TRP A 95 -1.36 3.90 0.71
CA TRP A 95 -2.65 3.91 1.42
C TRP A 95 -3.62 2.86 0.89
N LYS A 96 -3.74 2.74 -0.44
CA LYS A 96 -4.59 1.75 -1.10
C LYS A 96 -4.12 0.32 -0.83
N LEU A 97 -2.83 0.04 -1.00
CA LEU A 97 -2.26 -1.30 -0.83
C LEU A 97 -2.29 -1.76 0.63
N GLU A 98 -1.92 -0.90 1.57
CA GLU A 98 -1.96 -1.20 3.00
C GLU A 98 -3.40 -1.33 3.51
N GLY A 99 -4.33 -0.51 3.00
CA GLY A 99 -5.75 -0.65 3.28
C GLY A 99 -6.31 -1.99 2.79
N TRP A 100 -5.94 -2.39 1.57
CA TRP A 100 -6.31 -3.71 1.03
C TRP A 100 -5.70 -4.86 1.86
N ARG A 101 -4.41 -4.77 2.19
CA ARG A 101 -3.70 -5.75 3.03
C ARG A 101 -4.39 -5.94 4.37
N LEU A 102 -4.73 -4.84 5.05
CA LEU A 102 -5.47 -4.89 6.31
C LEU A 102 -6.85 -5.52 6.13
N LYS A 103 -7.59 -5.15 5.08
CA LYS A 103 -8.90 -5.73 4.79
C LYS A 103 -8.82 -7.25 4.57
N GLN A 104 -7.80 -7.71 3.85
CA GLN A 104 -7.54 -9.13 3.61
C GLN A 104 -7.25 -9.85 4.93
N GLN A 105 -6.38 -9.29 5.78
CA GLN A 105 -6.09 -9.86 7.11
C GLN A 105 -7.35 -9.98 7.98
N LEU A 106 -8.22 -8.98 7.98
CA LEU A 106 -9.49 -9.02 8.72
C LEU A 106 -10.47 -10.05 8.15
N HIS A 107 -10.51 -10.21 6.83
CA HIS A 107 -11.31 -11.23 6.17
C HIS A 107 -10.85 -12.64 6.55
N ASP A 108 -9.55 -12.89 6.51
CA ASP A 108 -8.98 -14.20 6.80
C ASP A 108 -9.09 -14.54 8.28
N ALA A 109 -8.86 -13.57 9.17
CA ALA A 109 -9.09 -13.75 10.61
C ALA A 109 -10.55 -14.10 10.93
N LYS A 110 -11.52 -13.56 10.19
CA LYS A 110 -12.94 -13.88 10.35
C LYS A 110 -13.29 -15.28 9.84
N ASN A 111 -12.62 -15.74 8.78
CA ASN A 111 -12.92 -17.00 8.12
C ASN A 111 -11.95 -18.14 8.51
N ALA A 112 -11.03 -17.90 9.44
CA ALA A 112 -10.12 -18.91 9.93
C ALA A 112 -10.92 -20.06 10.55
N VAL A 113 -10.76 -21.27 9.99
CA VAL A 113 -11.28 -22.49 10.60
C VAL A 113 -10.53 -22.70 11.90
N VAL A 114 -11.25 -22.64 13.01
CA VAL A 114 -10.69 -22.97 14.32
C VAL A 114 -10.68 -24.48 14.43
N LEU A 115 -9.51 -25.10 14.28
CA LEU A 115 -9.32 -26.50 14.60
C LEU A 115 -9.62 -26.69 16.09
N THR A 116 -10.67 -27.44 16.39
CA THR A 116 -11.05 -27.77 17.75
C THR A 116 -10.33 -29.02 18.24
N ASP A 117 -10.31 -29.23 19.55
CA ASP A 117 -9.81 -30.49 20.13
C ASP A 117 -10.57 -31.71 19.58
N ALA A 118 -11.84 -31.53 19.19
CA ALA A 118 -12.64 -32.57 18.57
C ALA A 118 -12.19 -32.88 17.13
N ASP A 119 -11.75 -31.87 16.37
CA ASP A 119 -11.18 -32.08 15.03
C ASP A 119 -9.83 -32.80 15.11
N ALA A 120 -8.98 -32.42 16.07
CA ALA A 120 -7.72 -33.12 16.34
C ALA A 120 -7.94 -34.57 16.79
N LEU A 121 -8.92 -34.81 17.65
CA LEU A 121 -9.29 -36.16 18.08
C LEU A 121 -9.86 -37.00 16.93
N ALA A 122 -10.65 -36.39 16.04
CA ALA A 122 -11.19 -37.05 14.86
C ALA A 122 -10.08 -37.50 13.90
N ASP A 123 -9.07 -36.65 13.66
CA ASP A 123 -7.89 -37.00 12.86
C ASP A 123 -7.10 -38.17 13.47
N LEU A 124 -6.86 -38.15 14.79
CA LEU A 124 -6.15 -39.23 15.50
C LEU A 124 -6.90 -40.56 15.44
N ASN A 125 -8.23 -40.51 15.47
CA ASN A 125 -9.10 -41.68 15.46
C ASN A 125 -9.46 -42.13 14.03
N GLY A 126 -9.04 -41.41 12.99
CA GLY A 126 -9.41 -41.71 11.60
C GLY A 126 -10.92 -41.56 11.32
N THR A 127 -11.62 -40.73 12.08
CA THR A 127 -13.05 -40.45 11.92
C THR A 127 -13.27 -39.11 11.23
N PRO A 128 -14.41 -38.89 10.54
CA PRO A 128 -14.71 -37.60 9.91
C PRO A 128 -14.66 -36.46 10.92
N ARG A 129 -14.05 -35.33 10.54
CA ARG A 129 -14.01 -34.15 11.41
C ARG A 129 -15.43 -33.60 11.62
N PRO A 130 -15.78 -33.17 12.85
CA PRO A 130 -17.07 -32.55 13.15
C PRO A 130 -17.40 -31.33 12.28
N ASP A 131 -16.38 -30.56 11.88
CA ASP A 131 -16.53 -29.41 11.00
C ASP A 131 -16.74 -29.77 9.51
N ASN A 132 -16.55 -31.04 9.13
CA ASN A 132 -16.71 -31.54 7.76
C ASN A 132 -17.15 -33.03 7.73
N PRO A 133 -18.44 -33.33 7.97
CA PRO A 133 -18.95 -34.70 8.14
C PRO A 133 -19.00 -35.53 6.84
N SER A 134 -18.59 -34.97 5.70
CA SER A 134 -18.73 -35.54 4.35
C SER A 134 -17.67 -36.60 3.99
N VAL A 135 -16.63 -36.79 4.80
CA VAL A 135 -15.48 -37.64 4.45
C VAL A 135 -15.54 -38.99 5.15
N ALA A 136 -16.59 -39.78 4.89
CA ALA A 136 -16.62 -41.21 5.20
C ALA A 136 -16.78 -41.99 3.88
N SER A 137 -15.67 -42.57 3.40
CA SER A 137 -15.67 -43.58 2.32
C SER A 137 -15.75 -44.98 2.93
#